data_AF-A0A2I0QM32-F1
#
_entry.id   AF-A0A2I0QM32-F1
#
_cell.length_a   1.000
_cell.length_b   1.000
_cell.length_c   1.000
_cell.angle_alpha   90.00
_cell.angle_beta   90.00
_cell.angle_gamma   90.00
#
_symmetry.space_group_name_H-M   'P 1'
#
loop_
_entity.id
_entity.type
_entity.pdbx_description
1 polymer ?
#
loop_
_entity_poly.entity_id
_entity_poly.type
_entity_poly.pdbx_seq_one_letter_code
_entity_poly.pdbx_strand_id
1 'polypeptide(L)'
;MNVFILPDSIREKFKTPYGKLFKNIEELGKFKEKFEGKFKNKFIICVGDVVSNSMLGDGWDVHLCVYDNKTLRKDYDESEKNLENFKGNEFSVWNPAGMLTEDAFEIVKDALNFKHSLIFVDGEEDLFVIPCVKFCPPNTLLFYGQPNEGIVMVEINERVKKDIENLFGEFYAGICEELHAYGHENVLSGHKMTFEVTKDDHLTKKGDCIIGVNADKSVAGFSEKFKETLKHANSFVKIFISCAQFREEINARGSENLILTNEEDIVVRKSKFTDDRTIAIMADKAAVDLNKEMVKTLAKGKEKTAIILKFVVWKE
;
A
#
# COMPACT_ATOMS: atom_id res chain seq x y z
N MET A 1 9.43 -2.68 -9.23
CA MET A 1 8.94 -1.33 -8.86
C MET A 1 9.72 -0.84 -7.64
N ASN A 2 10.07 0.44 -7.56
CA ASN A 2 10.66 1.01 -6.34
C ASN A 2 9.59 1.21 -5.25
N VAL A 3 9.96 1.02 -3.99
CA VAL A 3 9.08 1.30 -2.84
C VAL A 3 9.91 2.00 -1.76
N PHE A 4 9.30 2.94 -1.06
CA PHE A 4 9.92 3.70 0.02
C PHE A 4 9.25 3.33 1.34
N ILE A 5 10.04 2.90 2.32
CA ILE A 5 9.54 2.36 3.58
C ILE A 5 9.77 3.40 4.68
N LEU A 6 8.72 3.73 5.42
CA LEU A 6 8.79 4.62 6.58
C LEU A 6 9.50 3.91 7.75
N PRO A 7 10.69 4.39 8.19
CA PRO A 7 11.35 3.86 9.37
C PRO A 7 10.54 4.10 10.63
N ASP A 8 10.58 3.13 11.55
CA ASP A 8 9.92 3.26 12.86
C ASP A 8 10.43 4.46 13.67
N SER A 9 11.71 4.81 13.51
CA SER A 9 12.37 5.93 14.21
C SER A 9 11.75 7.30 13.91
N ILE A 10 11.07 7.45 12.76
CA ILE A 10 10.48 8.72 12.34
C ILE A 10 8.95 8.69 12.28
N ARG A 11 8.30 7.55 12.59
CA ARG A 11 6.84 7.45 12.66
C ARG A 11 6.21 8.47 13.61
N GLU A 12 6.88 8.77 14.73
CA GLU A 12 6.39 9.77 15.70
C GLU A 12 6.25 11.17 15.08
N LYS A 13 7.06 11.50 14.05
CA LYS A 13 6.96 12.79 13.35
C LYS A 13 5.60 12.95 12.64
N PHE A 14 4.96 11.86 12.25
CA PHE A 14 3.65 11.86 11.58
C PHE A 14 2.47 11.97 12.55
N LYS A 15 2.69 11.81 13.87
CA LYS A 15 1.64 11.98 14.87
C LYS A 15 1.36 13.43 15.22
N THR A 16 2.29 14.34 14.90
CA THR A 16 2.10 15.76 15.16
C THR A 16 1.55 16.44 13.91
N PRO A 17 0.44 17.19 13.99
CA PRO A 17 -0.08 17.96 12.86
C PRO A 17 0.97 18.86 12.24
N TYR A 18 1.30 18.62 10.98
CA TYR A 18 2.08 19.54 10.17
C TYR A 18 1.11 20.48 9.44
N GLY A 19 0.89 21.69 9.98
CA GLY A 19 0.00 22.69 9.40
C GLY A 19 -0.93 23.32 10.42
N LYS A 20 -2.00 23.95 9.92
CA LYS A 20 -3.05 24.50 10.79
C LYS A 20 -4.13 23.46 11.04
N LEU A 21 -4.30 23.06 12.30
CA LEU A 21 -5.34 22.12 12.73
C LEU A 21 -6.69 22.83 12.92
N PHE A 22 -7.75 22.16 12.50
CA PHE A 22 -9.15 22.49 12.75
C PHE A 22 -9.84 21.25 13.33
N LYS A 23 -10.64 21.39 14.39
CA LYS A 23 -11.26 20.23 15.04
C LYS A 23 -12.33 19.57 14.17
N ASN A 24 -12.98 20.34 13.30
CA ASN A 24 -14.06 19.87 12.44
C ASN A 24 -14.26 20.80 11.22
N ILE A 25 -15.16 20.40 10.32
CA ILE A 25 -15.48 21.16 9.10
C ILE A 25 -16.09 22.54 9.42
N GLU A 26 -16.85 22.68 10.52
CA GLU A 26 -17.44 23.96 10.93
C GLU A 26 -16.38 25.00 11.31
N GLU A 27 -15.33 24.60 12.04
CA GLU A 27 -14.23 25.48 12.40
C GLU A 27 -13.43 25.91 11.17
N LEU A 28 -13.23 24.99 10.22
CA LEU A 28 -12.63 25.30 8.92
C LEU A 28 -13.51 26.28 8.12
N GLY A 29 -14.84 26.08 8.11
CA GLY A 29 -15.81 26.97 7.47
C GLY A 29 -15.75 28.40 8.02
N LYS A 30 -15.79 28.57 9.34
CA LYS A 30 -15.64 29.88 10.00
C LYS A 30 -14.32 30.56 9.64
N PHE A 31 -13.24 29.78 9.51
CA PHE A 31 -11.95 30.30 9.09
C PHE A 31 -11.94 30.70 7.61
N LYS A 32 -12.60 29.94 6.73
CA LYS A 32 -12.79 30.28 5.32
C LYS A 32 -13.56 31.58 5.15
N GLU A 33 -14.68 31.76 5.85
CA GLU A 33 -15.48 32.99 5.82
C GLU A 33 -14.65 34.22 6.25
N LYS A 34 -13.88 34.08 7.33
CA LYS A 34 -13.04 35.17 7.84
C LYS A 34 -11.88 35.53 6.90
N PHE A 35 -11.40 34.58 6.09
CA PHE A 35 -10.22 34.74 5.24
C PHE A 35 -10.49 34.31 3.79
N GLU A 36 -11.64 34.69 3.23
CA GLU A 36 -12.12 34.21 1.92
C GLU A 36 -11.06 34.40 0.80
N GLY A 37 -10.37 35.54 0.80
CA GLY A 37 -9.31 35.84 -0.17
C GLY A 37 -8.14 34.83 -0.15
N LYS A 38 -7.92 34.11 0.95
CA LYS A 38 -6.89 33.06 1.04
C LYS A 38 -7.28 31.79 0.29
N PHE A 39 -8.57 31.54 0.09
CA PHE A 39 -9.11 30.34 -0.56
C PHE A 39 -9.47 30.56 -2.03
N LYS A 40 -9.63 31.83 -2.44
CA LYS A 40 -10.00 32.20 -3.81
C LYS A 40 -8.96 31.74 -4.83
N ASN A 41 -9.42 31.03 -5.87
CA ASN A 41 -8.61 30.52 -6.98
C ASN A 41 -7.43 29.63 -6.54
N LYS A 42 -7.57 28.94 -5.40
CA LYS A 42 -6.58 27.99 -4.91
C LYS A 42 -6.88 26.60 -5.46
N PHE A 43 -5.82 25.87 -5.76
CA PHE A 43 -5.89 24.43 -6.00
C PHE A 43 -6.09 23.74 -4.64
N ILE A 44 -7.00 22.77 -4.55
CA ILE A 44 -7.43 22.15 -3.28
C ILE A 44 -7.30 20.63 -3.37
N ILE A 45 -6.56 20.05 -2.43
CA ILE A 45 -6.32 18.60 -2.35
C ILE A 45 -6.78 18.08 -1.00
N CYS A 46 -7.43 16.92 -1.00
CA CYS A 46 -7.86 16.21 0.19
C CYS A 46 -7.19 14.83 0.23
N VAL A 47 -6.59 14.48 1.37
CA VAL A 47 -6.02 13.16 1.64
C VAL A 47 -6.73 12.59 2.87
N GLY A 48 -7.56 11.57 2.66
CA GLY A 48 -8.31 10.85 3.67
C GLY A 48 -9.83 10.85 3.43
N ASP A 49 -10.49 9.75 3.82
CA ASP A 49 -11.92 9.54 3.61
C ASP A 49 -12.79 10.66 4.22
N VAL A 50 -12.57 10.96 5.51
CA VAL A 50 -13.42 11.87 6.30
C VAL A 50 -13.28 13.31 5.82
N VAL A 51 -12.05 13.77 5.60
CA VAL A 51 -11.79 15.14 5.14
C VAL A 51 -12.33 15.34 3.73
N SER A 52 -12.17 14.34 2.84
CA SER A 52 -12.66 14.43 1.47
C SER A 52 -14.19 14.50 1.44
N ASN A 53 -14.88 13.60 2.15
CA ASN A 53 -16.36 13.65 2.22
C ASN A 53 -16.87 14.95 2.85
N SER A 54 -16.24 15.42 3.94
CA SER A 54 -16.67 16.65 4.62
C SER A 54 -16.51 17.90 3.73
N MET A 55 -15.39 18.01 3.03
CA MET A 55 -15.12 19.16 2.16
C MET A 55 -16.01 19.14 0.91
N LEU A 56 -16.25 17.97 0.31
CA LEU A 56 -17.19 17.84 -0.81
C LEU A 56 -18.63 18.17 -0.38
N GLY A 57 -19.07 17.69 0.79
CA GLY A 57 -20.40 18.00 1.34
C GLY A 57 -20.62 19.48 1.66
N ASP A 58 -19.57 20.17 2.11
CA ASP A 58 -19.57 21.63 2.35
C ASP A 58 -19.40 22.45 1.04
N GLY A 59 -19.44 21.79 -0.13
CA GLY A 59 -19.46 22.45 -1.44
C GLY A 59 -18.12 23.02 -1.89
N TRP A 60 -17.00 22.48 -1.43
CA TRP A 60 -15.67 22.91 -1.87
C TRP A 60 -15.34 22.41 -3.30
N ASP A 61 -14.70 23.26 -4.10
CA ASP A 61 -14.18 22.90 -5.43
C ASP A 61 -12.84 22.15 -5.28
N VAL A 62 -12.92 20.87 -4.90
CA VAL A 62 -11.75 20.00 -4.67
C VAL A 62 -11.20 19.50 -5.99
N HIS A 63 -9.88 19.56 -6.17
CA HIS A 63 -9.22 19.18 -7.42
C HIS A 63 -8.73 17.72 -7.38
N LEU A 64 -8.30 17.22 -6.22
CA LEU A 64 -7.93 15.83 -6.03
C LEU A 64 -8.36 15.34 -4.64
N CYS A 65 -9.02 14.19 -4.60
CA CYS A 65 -9.29 13.42 -3.38
C CYS A 65 -8.47 12.12 -3.42
N VAL A 66 -7.76 11.80 -2.34
CA VAL A 66 -7.07 10.52 -2.14
C VAL A 66 -7.69 9.82 -0.93
N TYR A 67 -8.08 8.55 -1.05
CA TYR A 67 -8.89 7.85 -0.03
C TYR A 67 -8.71 6.32 -0.09
N ASP A 68 -8.93 5.61 1.02
CA ASP A 68 -8.71 4.14 1.15
C ASP A 68 -9.97 3.35 1.62
N ASN A 69 -11.08 4.04 1.91
CA ASN A 69 -12.34 3.49 2.41
C ASN A 69 -12.23 2.70 3.74
N LYS A 70 -11.13 2.80 4.49
CA LYS A 70 -10.99 2.08 5.78
C LYS A 70 -11.70 2.81 6.91
N THR A 71 -11.72 4.14 6.89
CA THR A 71 -12.29 4.95 7.97
C THR A 71 -13.82 4.92 7.93
N LEU A 72 -14.41 4.63 6.77
CA LEU A 72 -15.87 4.53 6.55
C LEU A 72 -16.51 3.27 7.16
N ARG A 73 -15.74 2.33 7.75
CA ARG A 73 -16.27 1.07 8.29
C ARG A 73 -16.85 1.16 9.71
N LYS A 74 -16.74 2.31 10.36
CA LYS A 74 -17.37 2.59 11.66
C LYS A 74 -18.08 3.94 11.57
N ASP A 75 -19.41 3.90 11.58
CA ASP A 75 -20.26 5.04 11.93
C ASP A 75 -20.32 6.22 10.94
N TYR A 76 -20.36 5.97 9.62
CA TYR A 76 -20.80 6.99 8.67
C TYR A 76 -22.28 6.77 8.32
N ASP A 77 -23.08 7.83 8.44
CA ASP A 77 -24.47 7.84 7.98
C ASP A 77 -24.47 7.56 6.47
N GLU A 78 -25.20 6.52 6.02
CA GLU A 78 -25.26 6.09 4.61
C GLU A 78 -25.73 7.21 3.66
N SER A 79 -26.21 8.33 4.21
CA SER A 79 -26.72 9.50 3.50
C SER A 79 -25.66 10.38 2.82
N GLU A 80 -24.37 10.30 3.16
CA GLU A 80 -23.33 11.20 2.61
C GLU A 80 -22.23 10.47 1.82
N LYS A 81 -22.64 9.88 0.69
CA LYS A 81 -21.75 9.28 -0.33
C LYS A 81 -21.13 10.36 -1.24
N ASN A 82 -20.55 11.41 -0.66
CA ASN A 82 -20.04 12.56 -1.43
C ASN A 82 -18.91 12.16 -2.38
N LEU A 83 -17.99 11.30 -1.93
CA LEU A 83 -16.95 10.73 -2.79
C LEU A 83 -17.51 9.91 -3.96
N GLU A 84 -18.51 9.05 -3.73
CA GLU A 84 -19.12 8.22 -4.79
C GLU A 84 -19.88 9.05 -5.83
N ASN A 85 -20.46 10.18 -5.41
CA ASN A 85 -21.21 11.08 -6.28
C ASN A 85 -20.33 12.16 -6.94
N PHE A 86 -19.05 12.24 -6.58
CA PHE A 86 -18.15 13.26 -7.08
C PHE A 86 -17.75 12.96 -8.53
N LYS A 87 -17.99 13.93 -9.42
CA LYS A 87 -17.67 13.78 -10.85
C LYS A 87 -16.21 14.16 -11.09
N GLY A 88 -15.34 13.17 -11.09
CA GLY A 88 -13.91 13.31 -11.41
C GLY A 88 -13.37 12.13 -12.20
N ASN A 89 -12.10 12.24 -12.60
CA ASN A 89 -11.38 11.11 -13.19
C ASN A 89 -10.97 10.17 -12.07
N GLU A 90 -11.31 8.89 -12.21
CA GLU A 90 -11.05 7.88 -11.20
C GLU A 90 -9.76 7.13 -11.49
N PHE A 91 -8.94 6.99 -10.46
CA PHE A 91 -7.69 6.29 -10.45
C PHE A 91 -7.66 5.31 -9.28
N SER A 92 -6.91 4.22 -9.44
CA SER A 92 -6.69 3.25 -8.37
C SER A 92 -5.22 2.87 -8.30
N VAL A 93 -4.67 2.79 -7.09
CA VAL A 93 -3.27 2.43 -6.87
C VAL A 93 -3.14 1.52 -5.65
N TRP A 94 -2.19 0.58 -5.71
CA TRP A 94 -1.82 -0.22 -4.54
C TRP A 94 -0.70 0.50 -3.77
N ASN A 95 -0.92 0.74 -2.48
CA ASN A 95 0.08 1.35 -1.61
C ASN A 95 -0.01 0.80 -0.19
N PRO A 96 0.87 -0.12 0.22
CA PRO A 96 0.74 -0.78 1.51
C PRO A 96 1.06 0.14 2.69
N ALA A 97 0.60 -0.30 3.87
CA ALA A 97 0.75 0.44 5.11
C ALA A 97 2.19 0.81 5.44
N GLY A 98 2.42 2.08 5.82
CA GLY A 98 3.74 2.62 6.13
C GLY A 98 4.75 2.64 4.96
N MET A 99 4.27 2.60 3.72
CA MET A 99 5.11 2.67 2.53
C MET A 99 4.57 3.69 1.52
N LEU A 100 5.43 4.06 0.55
CA LEU A 100 5.06 4.77 -0.67
C LEU A 100 5.60 4.00 -1.88
N THR A 101 4.72 3.52 -2.75
CA THR A 101 5.10 2.88 -4.01
C THR A 101 5.49 3.92 -5.05
N GLU A 102 6.35 3.55 -6.00
CA GLU A 102 6.64 4.39 -7.18
C GLU A 102 5.35 4.76 -7.94
N ASP A 103 4.42 3.81 -8.07
CA ASP A 103 3.12 4.03 -8.67
C ASP A 103 2.30 5.10 -7.93
N ALA A 104 2.42 5.22 -6.60
CA ALA A 104 1.76 6.29 -5.84
C ALA A 104 2.26 7.69 -6.25
N PHE A 105 3.53 7.83 -6.66
CA PHE A 105 4.05 9.10 -7.18
C PHE A 105 3.52 9.36 -8.59
N GLU A 106 3.54 8.37 -9.47
CA GLU A 106 3.11 8.53 -10.86
C GLU A 106 1.60 8.79 -10.96
N ILE A 107 0.78 8.07 -10.21
CA ILE A 107 -0.68 8.24 -10.24
C ILE A 107 -1.11 9.64 -9.77
N VAL A 108 -0.38 10.23 -8.80
CA VAL A 108 -0.63 11.60 -8.36
C VAL A 108 -0.30 12.59 -9.48
N LYS A 109 0.81 12.42 -10.21
CA LYS A 109 1.11 13.29 -11.36
C LYS A 109 0.04 13.20 -12.44
N ASP A 110 -0.40 11.98 -12.75
CA ASP A 110 -1.42 11.75 -13.78
C ASP A 110 -2.76 12.38 -13.39
N ALA A 111 -3.18 12.20 -12.14
CA ALA A 111 -4.43 12.74 -11.62
C ALA A 111 -4.46 14.28 -11.61
N LEU A 112 -3.30 14.93 -11.43
CA LEU A 112 -3.16 16.39 -11.46
C LEU A 112 -3.35 17.02 -12.86
N ASN A 113 -3.39 16.22 -13.93
CA ASN A 113 -3.68 16.71 -15.28
C ASN A 113 -5.17 17.02 -15.52
N PHE A 114 -6.03 16.66 -14.58
CA PHE A 114 -7.47 16.85 -14.68
C PHE A 114 -7.97 17.89 -13.67
N LYS A 115 -9.12 18.49 -13.97
CA LYS A 115 -9.74 19.47 -13.06
C LYS A 115 -10.16 18.84 -11.73
N HIS A 116 -10.75 17.64 -11.80
CA HIS A 116 -11.25 16.87 -10.67
C HIS A 116 -10.82 15.41 -10.83
N SER A 117 -10.22 14.86 -9.78
CA SER A 117 -9.72 13.49 -9.74
C SER A 117 -9.97 12.84 -8.38
N LEU A 118 -10.09 11.52 -8.42
CA LEU A 118 -10.25 10.62 -7.28
C LEU A 118 -9.18 9.54 -7.37
N ILE A 119 -8.33 9.39 -6.36
CA ILE A 119 -7.39 8.28 -6.24
C ILE A 119 -7.87 7.38 -5.10
N PHE A 120 -8.36 6.20 -5.46
CA PHE A 120 -8.59 5.12 -4.51
C PHE A 120 -7.28 4.37 -4.23
N VAL A 121 -6.97 4.15 -2.96
CA VAL A 121 -5.77 3.46 -2.51
C VAL A 121 -6.14 2.08 -1.95
N ASP A 122 -5.76 1.01 -2.64
CA ASP A 122 -5.78 -0.35 -2.06
C ASP A 122 -4.58 -0.48 -1.11
N GLY A 123 -4.80 -0.11 0.15
CA GLY A 123 -3.77 -0.03 1.18
C GLY A 123 -3.98 1.18 2.09
N GLU A 124 -2.97 2.01 2.34
CA GLU A 124 -3.08 3.24 3.16
C GLU A 124 -2.74 4.50 2.36
N GLU A 125 -3.54 5.54 2.56
CA GLU A 125 -3.40 6.87 1.95
C GLU A 125 -2.62 7.87 2.82
N ASP A 126 -2.37 7.57 4.10
CA ASP A 126 -1.77 8.52 5.07
C ASP A 126 -0.50 9.22 4.55
N LEU A 127 0.36 8.47 3.84
CA LEU A 127 1.61 8.99 3.30
C LEU A 127 1.46 9.74 1.98
N PHE A 128 0.29 9.76 1.34
CA PHE A 128 0.05 10.45 0.06
C PHE A 128 0.19 11.97 0.16
N VAL A 129 0.23 12.53 1.36
CA VAL A 129 0.63 13.93 1.58
C VAL A 129 1.98 14.21 0.92
N ILE A 130 2.94 13.26 0.97
CA ILE A 130 4.28 13.40 0.40
C ILE A 130 4.25 13.58 -1.13
N PRO A 131 3.72 12.64 -1.95
CA PRO A 131 3.64 12.84 -3.39
C PRO A 131 2.78 14.05 -3.77
N CYS A 132 1.71 14.35 -3.03
CA CYS A 132 0.89 15.54 -3.28
C CYS A 132 1.70 16.83 -3.10
N VAL A 133 2.44 16.99 -2.00
CA VAL A 133 3.30 18.16 -1.77
C VAL A 133 4.37 18.29 -2.84
N LYS A 134 4.97 17.17 -3.26
CA LYS A 134 6.05 17.14 -4.23
C LYS A 134 5.60 17.67 -5.60
N PHE A 135 4.45 17.22 -6.10
CA PHE A 135 4.01 17.50 -7.47
C PHE A 135 3.02 18.65 -7.61
N CYS A 136 2.30 19.03 -6.56
CA CYS A 136 1.40 20.17 -6.64
C CYS A 136 2.17 21.50 -6.82
N PRO A 137 1.60 22.48 -7.53
CA PRO A 137 2.19 23.81 -7.64
C PRO A 137 2.20 24.51 -6.26
N PRO A 138 3.13 25.45 -6.02
CA PRO A 138 3.05 26.35 -4.88
C PRO A 138 1.70 27.08 -4.84
N ASN A 139 1.29 27.53 -3.65
CA ASN A 139 -0.03 28.11 -3.37
C ASN A 139 -1.20 27.11 -3.44
N THR A 140 -0.96 25.81 -3.48
CA THR A 140 -1.99 24.78 -3.29
C THR A 140 -2.35 24.65 -1.80
N LEU A 141 -3.64 24.45 -1.50
CA LEU A 141 -4.12 24.10 -0.17
C LEU A 141 -4.34 22.58 -0.09
N LEU A 142 -3.53 21.92 0.72
CA LEU A 142 -3.66 20.49 1.01
C LEU A 142 -4.33 20.31 2.37
N PHE A 143 -5.36 19.48 2.41
CA PHE A 143 -6.09 19.09 3.59
C PHE A 143 -5.91 17.60 3.83
N TYR A 144 -5.55 17.21 5.05
CA TYR A 144 -5.49 15.81 5.43
C TYR A 144 -6.09 15.57 6.80
N GLY A 145 -6.56 14.35 7.04
CA GLY A 145 -7.06 13.94 8.35
C GLY A 145 -5.92 13.70 9.33
N GLN A 146 -6.05 14.19 10.56
CA GLN A 146 -5.21 13.80 11.68
C GLN A 146 -6.03 12.91 12.62
N PRO A 147 -5.63 11.63 12.84
CA PRO A 147 -6.35 10.71 13.69
C PRO A 147 -6.64 11.28 15.09
N ASN A 148 -7.92 11.25 15.49
CA ASN A 148 -8.43 11.76 16.77
C ASN A 148 -8.22 13.27 17.04
N GLU A 149 -7.79 14.06 16.05
CA GLU A 149 -7.54 15.50 16.24
C GLU A 149 -8.40 16.39 15.32
N GLY A 150 -8.54 16.04 14.04
CA GLY A 150 -9.37 16.80 13.09
C GLY A 150 -8.76 16.94 11.70
N ILE A 151 -8.98 18.08 11.06
CA ILE A 151 -8.54 18.40 9.70
C ILE A 151 -7.31 19.31 9.77
N VAL A 152 -6.23 18.94 9.10
CA VAL A 152 -5.03 19.77 8.99
C VAL A 152 -4.96 20.41 7.62
N MET A 153 -4.77 21.73 7.60
CA MET A 153 -4.56 22.51 6.38
C MET A 153 -3.09 22.92 6.23
N VAL A 154 -2.51 22.62 5.07
CA VAL A 154 -1.16 22.99 4.66
C VAL A 154 -1.24 23.84 3.40
N GLU A 155 -0.60 25.01 3.42
CA GLU A 155 -0.38 25.79 2.21
C GLU A 155 0.98 25.42 1.61
N ILE A 156 0.96 24.73 0.48
CA ILE A 156 2.17 24.26 -0.20
C ILE A 156 2.97 25.47 -0.68
N ASN A 157 4.23 25.55 -0.23
CA ASN A 157 5.22 26.55 -0.61
C ASN A 157 6.61 25.90 -0.60
N GLU A 158 7.64 26.64 -1.01
CA GLU A 158 9.02 26.12 -1.10
C GLU A 158 9.56 25.56 0.21
N ARG A 159 9.18 26.15 1.35
CA ARG A 159 9.57 25.62 2.67
C ARG A 159 8.92 24.26 2.92
N VAL A 160 7.62 24.15 2.68
CA VAL A 160 6.88 22.89 2.85
C VAL A 160 7.44 21.79 1.94
N LYS A 161 7.74 22.12 0.68
CA LYS A 161 8.37 21.19 -0.26
C LYS A 161 9.72 20.69 0.26
N LYS A 162 10.57 21.61 0.73
CA LYS A 162 11.88 21.26 1.32
C LYS A 162 11.75 20.41 2.59
N ASP A 163 10.79 20.73 3.46
CA ASP A 163 10.54 19.96 4.69
C ASP A 163 10.14 18.51 4.35
N ILE A 164 9.27 18.33 3.35
CA ILE A 164 8.88 17.01 2.84
C ILE A 164 10.04 16.28 2.16
N GLU A 165 10.88 16.97 1.39
CA GLU A 165 12.07 16.36 0.78
C GLU A 165 13.05 15.83 1.83
N ASN A 166 13.30 16.61 2.89
CA ASN A 166 14.15 16.18 4.00
C ASN A 166 13.55 14.97 4.73
N LEU A 167 12.24 15.01 5.02
CA LEU A 167 11.52 13.90 5.67
C LEU A 167 11.57 12.63 4.81
N PHE A 168 11.31 12.76 3.51
CA PHE A 168 11.35 11.64 2.58
C PHE A 168 12.76 11.08 2.40
N GLY A 169 13.80 11.90 2.55
CA GLY A 169 15.20 11.47 2.55
C GLY A 169 15.56 10.53 3.70
N GLU A 170 14.73 10.42 4.75
CA GLU A 170 14.90 9.46 5.84
C GLU A 170 14.29 8.08 5.52
N PHE A 171 13.53 7.92 4.43
CA PHE A 171 12.90 6.64 4.08
C PHE A 171 13.92 5.61 3.59
N TYR A 172 13.69 4.33 3.91
CA TYR A 172 14.46 3.25 3.29
C TYR A 172 14.01 3.04 1.85
N ALA A 173 14.97 2.88 0.94
CA ALA A 173 14.70 2.45 -0.42
C ALA A 173 14.57 0.92 -0.48
N GLY A 174 13.47 0.44 -1.04
CA GLY A 174 13.17 -0.95 -1.26
C GLY A 174 12.77 -1.26 -2.70
N ILE A 175 12.62 -2.55 -2.97
CA ILE A 175 12.25 -3.09 -4.27
C ILE A 175 11.05 -3.99 -4.07
N CYS A 176 10.02 -3.77 -4.88
CA CYS A 176 8.87 -4.66 -4.99
C CYS A 176 8.94 -5.46 -6.30
N GLU A 177 8.84 -6.76 -6.18
CA GLU A 177 8.61 -7.70 -7.29
C GLU A 177 7.25 -8.38 -7.11
N GLU A 178 6.58 -8.64 -8.22
CA GLU A 178 5.25 -9.22 -8.26
C GLU A 178 5.27 -10.56 -9.01
N LEU A 179 4.43 -11.48 -8.54
CA LEU A 179 4.22 -12.84 -9.01
C LEU A 179 2.73 -13.12 -9.13
N HIS A 180 2.31 -13.73 -10.23
CA HIS A 180 0.94 -14.17 -10.49
C HIS A 180 0.90 -15.68 -10.50
N ALA A 181 -0.04 -16.27 -9.79
CA ALA A 181 -0.29 -17.70 -9.80
C ALA A 181 -1.79 -17.97 -9.65
N TYR A 182 -2.16 -19.23 -9.51
CA TYR A 182 -3.55 -19.66 -9.45
C TYR A 182 -3.81 -20.67 -8.35
N GLY A 183 -5.01 -20.64 -7.79
CA GLY A 183 -5.52 -21.69 -6.90
C GLY A 183 -5.67 -23.04 -7.61
N HIS A 184 -5.88 -24.08 -6.81
CA HIS A 184 -6.07 -25.46 -7.26
C HIS A 184 -6.98 -26.22 -6.29
N GLU A 185 -7.78 -27.18 -6.77
CA GLU A 185 -8.73 -27.96 -5.94
C GLU A 185 -8.11 -28.73 -4.76
N ASN A 186 -6.79 -28.95 -4.83
CA ASN A 186 -6.01 -29.63 -3.80
C ASN A 186 -5.22 -28.68 -2.89
N VAL A 187 -5.44 -27.36 -2.97
CA VAL A 187 -4.85 -26.41 -2.00
C VAL A 187 -5.45 -26.67 -0.63
N LEU A 188 -4.60 -27.11 0.31
CA LEU A 188 -4.98 -27.38 1.70
C LEU A 188 -4.44 -26.32 2.66
N SER A 189 -3.27 -25.75 2.36
CA SER A 189 -2.58 -24.77 3.20
C SER A 189 -2.39 -25.26 4.65
N GLY A 190 -1.89 -26.49 4.81
CA GLY A 190 -1.75 -27.16 6.11
C GLY A 190 -0.36 -27.08 6.74
N HIS A 191 0.66 -26.72 5.95
CA HIS A 191 2.04 -26.81 6.41
C HIS A 191 2.37 -25.73 7.47
N LYS A 192 3.02 -26.15 8.56
CA LYS A 192 3.25 -25.31 9.74
C LYS A 192 4.48 -24.40 9.66
N MET A 193 5.39 -24.69 8.73
CA MET A 193 6.71 -24.04 8.68
C MET A 193 6.98 -23.30 7.38
N THR A 194 6.17 -23.52 6.35
CA THR A 194 6.38 -22.94 5.02
C THR A 194 5.06 -22.68 4.32
N PHE A 195 5.11 -21.80 3.32
CA PHE A 195 4.19 -21.84 2.18
C PHE A 195 5.00 -21.78 0.88
N GLU A 196 4.38 -22.22 -0.20
CA GLU A 196 5.02 -22.40 -1.50
C GLU A 196 4.11 -21.96 -2.65
N VAL A 197 4.71 -21.40 -3.69
CA VAL A 197 4.07 -21.14 -4.98
C VAL A 197 4.95 -21.77 -6.06
N THR A 198 4.34 -22.47 -7.02
CA THR A 198 5.06 -23.23 -8.04
C THR A 198 4.56 -22.94 -9.45
N LYS A 199 5.44 -23.08 -10.43
CA LYS A 199 5.12 -23.07 -11.86
C LYS A 199 4.42 -24.34 -12.31
N ASP A 200 4.59 -25.45 -11.60
CA ASP A 200 3.88 -26.71 -11.88
C ASP A 200 2.36 -26.47 -11.83
N ASP A 201 1.63 -27.12 -12.73
CA ASP A 201 0.17 -27.07 -12.76
C ASP A 201 -0.48 -28.17 -11.91
N HIS A 202 0.30 -29.19 -11.53
CA HIS A 202 -0.15 -30.33 -10.79
C HIS A 202 0.08 -30.16 -9.29
N LEU A 203 -0.99 -30.29 -8.51
CA LEU A 203 -0.91 -30.32 -7.05
C LEU A 203 -1.62 -31.56 -6.49
N THR A 204 -0.87 -32.38 -5.74
CA THR A 204 -1.45 -33.48 -4.95
C THR A 204 -1.85 -33.01 -3.56
N LYS A 205 -2.74 -33.75 -2.89
CA LYS A 205 -3.12 -33.48 -1.47
C LYS A 205 -1.97 -33.63 -0.46
N LYS A 206 -0.81 -34.15 -0.87
CA LYS A 206 0.39 -34.19 -0.03
C LYS A 206 1.16 -32.86 -0.02
N GLY A 207 0.97 -32.01 -1.03
CA GLY A 207 1.61 -30.69 -1.15
C GLY A 207 0.90 -29.65 -0.29
N ASP A 208 0.84 -29.87 1.03
CA ASP A 208 0.06 -29.02 1.95
C ASP A 208 0.71 -27.65 2.23
N CYS A 209 1.92 -27.40 1.74
CA CYS A 209 2.56 -26.08 1.73
C CYS A 209 2.19 -25.22 0.51
N ILE A 210 1.71 -25.82 -0.58
CA ILE A 210 1.46 -25.11 -1.84
C ILE A 210 0.14 -24.34 -1.74
N ILE A 211 0.21 -23.04 -2.02
CA ILE A 211 -0.94 -22.12 -2.03
C ILE A 211 -1.27 -21.58 -3.43
N GLY A 212 -0.38 -21.79 -4.40
CA GLY A 212 -0.57 -21.40 -5.80
C GLY A 212 0.25 -22.25 -6.76
N VAL A 213 -0.35 -22.53 -7.92
CA VAL A 213 0.20 -23.29 -9.05
C VAL A 213 0.20 -22.42 -10.31
N ASN A 214 0.83 -22.88 -11.40
CA ASN A 214 0.93 -22.11 -12.65
C ASN A 214 1.45 -20.67 -12.43
N ALA A 215 2.47 -20.53 -11.58
CA ALA A 215 3.14 -19.26 -11.37
C ALA A 215 3.74 -18.71 -12.67
N ASP A 216 3.77 -17.40 -12.85
CA ASP A 216 4.44 -16.75 -13.98
C ASP A 216 5.96 -16.60 -13.78
N LYS A 217 6.44 -16.73 -12.54
CA LYS A 217 7.86 -16.66 -12.16
C LYS A 217 8.22 -17.70 -11.11
N SER A 218 9.49 -18.07 -11.08
CA SER A 218 10.14 -18.76 -9.95
C SER A 218 11.13 -17.82 -9.25
N VAL A 219 11.84 -18.30 -8.23
CA VAL A 219 12.90 -17.51 -7.57
C VAL A 219 14.00 -17.05 -8.55
N ALA A 220 14.34 -17.87 -9.55
CA ALA A 220 15.35 -17.52 -10.54
C ALA A 220 14.92 -16.33 -11.43
N GLY A 221 13.60 -16.17 -11.66
CA GLY A 221 13.01 -15.17 -12.54
C GLY A 221 12.94 -13.75 -11.97
N PHE A 222 13.27 -13.53 -10.69
CA PHE A 222 13.33 -12.19 -10.12
C PHE A 222 14.59 -11.42 -10.55
N SER A 223 14.50 -10.09 -10.60
CA SER A 223 15.62 -9.23 -10.99
C SER A 223 16.85 -9.39 -10.08
N GLU A 224 18.05 -9.22 -10.63
CA GLU A 224 19.29 -9.33 -9.87
C GLU A 224 19.34 -8.35 -8.71
N LYS A 225 18.92 -7.09 -8.91
CA LYS A 225 18.86 -6.07 -7.84
C LYS A 225 18.00 -6.52 -6.66
N PHE A 226 16.86 -7.18 -6.92
CA PHE A 226 15.99 -7.74 -5.89
C PHE A 226 16.66 -8.92 -5.17
N LYS A 227 17.25 -9.86 -5.91
CA LYS A 227 17.98 -11.02 -5.33
C LYS A 227 19.19 -10.59 -4.51
N GLU A 228 19.98 -9.62 -4.96
CA GLU A 228 21.09 -9.02 -4.23
C GLU A 228 20.62 -8.33 -2.94
N THR A 229 19.45 -7.68 -2.97
CA THR A 229 18.89 -7.07 -1.77
C THR A 229 18.43 -8.14 -0.78
N LEU A 230 17.83 -9.25 -1.23
CA LEU A 230 17.49 -10.38 -0.36
C LEU A 230 18.72 -11.04 0.28
N LYS A 231 19.85 -11.12 -0.45
CA LYS A 231 21.10 -11.74 -0.01
C LYS A 231 21.95 -10.89 0.94
N HIS A 232 21.31 -10.20 1.87
CA HIS A 232 22.00 -9.34 2.83
C HIS A 232 21.49 -9.59 4.26
N ALA A 233 22.39 -9.54 5.25
CA ALA A 233 22.09 -9.93 6.62
C ALA A 233 20.98 -9.10 7.30
N ASN A 234 20.90 -7.81 6.96
CA ASN A 234 19.91 -6.89 7.53
C ASN A 234 18.63 -6.76 6.70
N SER A 235 18.43 -7.61 5.69
CA SER A 235 17.30 -7.45 4.79
C SER A 235 15.98 -7.84 5.44
N PHE A 236 15.02 -6.94 5.33
CA PHE A 236 13.64 -7.18 5.68
C PHE A 236 12.85 -7.51 4.43
N VAL A 237 11.88 -8.42 4.58
CA VAL A 237 10.97 -8.81 3.51
C VAL A 237 9.56 -8.67 4.06
N LYS A 238 8.71 -7.95 3.34
CA LYS A 238 7.26 -7.98 3.56
C LYS A 238 6.59 -8.57 2.33
N ILE A 239 5.73 -9.54 2.55
CA ILE A 239 5.04 -10.28 1.49
C ILE A 239 3.56 -9.99 1.62
N PHE A 240 2.97 -9.56 0.51
CA PHE A 240 1.55 -9.29 0.39
C PHE A 240 0.93 -10.36 -0.50
N ILE A 241 -0.10 -11.03 0.00
CA ILE A 241 -0.85 -12.03 -0.76
C ILE A 241 -2.26 -11.50 -0.95
N SER A 242 -2.73 -11.48 -2.19
CA SER A 242 -4.08 -11.05 -2.53
C SER A 242 -4.79 -12.08 -3.38
N CYS A 243 -6.05 -12.35 -3.04
CA CYS A 243 -6.92 -13.30 -3.72
C CYS A 243 -8.38 -12.86 -3.52
N ALA A 244 -9.08 -12.54 -4.61
CA ALA A 244 -10.40 -11.91 -4.56
C ALA A 244 -10.41 -10.70 -3.60
N GLN A 245 -11.31 -10.68 -2.60
CA GLN A 245 -11.37 -9.64 -1.57
C GLN A 245 -10.39 -9.83 -0.41
N PHE A 246 -9.70 -10.97 -0.35
CA PHE A 246 -8.81 -11.29 0.77
C PHE A 246 -7.42 -10.69 0.54
N ARG A 247 -6.81 -10.24 1.64
CA ARG A 247 -5.46 -9.69 1.71
C ARG A 247 -4.76 -10.28 2.93
N GLU A 248 -3.50 -10.63 2.79
CA GLU A 248 -2.62 -11.12 3.84
C GLU A 248 -1.28 -10.40 3.78
N GLU A 249 -0.72 -10.10 4.95
CA GLU A 249 0.63 -9.56 5.10
C GLU A 249 1.48 -10.52 5.92
N ILE A 250 2.72 -10.73 5.49
CA ILE A 250 3.69 -11.63 6.12
C ILE A 250 5.00 -10.88 6.26
N ASN A 251 5.56 -10.84 7.47
CA ASN A 251 6.88 -10.28 7.73
C ASN A 251 7.91 -11.41 7.75
N ALA A 252 9.04 -11.21 7.07
CA ALA A 252 10.12 -12.17 6.97
C ALA A 252 11.49 -11.46 6.82
N ARG A 253 12.55 -12.24 6.67
CA ARG A 253 13.93 -11.77 6.55
C ARG A 253 14.59 -12.34 5.30
N GLY A 254 15.50 -11.54 4.73
CA GLY A 254 16.49 -12.02 3.78
C GLY A 254 17.60 -12.81 4.49
N SER A 255 18.58 -13.29 3.73
CA SER A 255 19.78 -13.94 4.27
C SER A 255 20.88 -14.02 3.23
N GLU A 256 22.13 -13.84 3.67
CA GLU A 256 23.32 -14.07 2.85
C GLU A 256 23.42 -15.52 2.33
N ASN A 257 22.74 -16.47 3.00
CA ASN A 257 22.72 -17.89 2.63
C ASN A 257 21.65 -18.24 1.58
N LEU A 258 20.90 -17.27 1.04
CA LEU A 258 19.90 -17.53 0.00
C LEU A 258 20.61 -17.87 -1.32
N ILE A 259 20.17 -18.96 -1.96
CA ILE A 259 20.76 -19.46 -3.22
C ILE A 259 20.02 -18.82 -4.41
N LEU A 260 18.68 -18.91 -4.45
CA LEU A 260 17.79 -18.25 -5.43
C LEU A 260 18.00 -18.70 -6.88
N THR A 261 18.22 -20.00 -7.10
CA THR A 261 18.49 -20.56 -8.45
C THR A 261 17.40 -21.47 -8.97
N ASN A 262 16.39 -21.81 -8.16
CA ASN A 262 15.36 -22.74 -8.60
C ASN A 262 14.46 -22.14 -9.71
N GLU A 263 14.20 -22.93 -10.75
CA GLU A 263 13.47 -22.51 -11.95
C GLU A 263 11.96 -22.80 -11.89
N GLU A 264 11.46 -23.41 -10.81
CA GLU A 264 10.07 -23.87 -10.69
C GLU A 264 9.34 -23.30 -9.47
N ASP A 265 9.99 -23.30 -8.29
CA ASP A 265 9.31 -23.05 -7.01
C ASP A 265 9.82 -21.78 -6.30
N ILE A 266 8.94 -21.23 -5.45
CA ILE A 266 9.22 -20.16 -4.50
C ILE A 266 8.72 -20.60 -3.12
N VAL A 267 9.64 -20.70 -2.15
CA VAL A 267 9.33 -21.14 -0.78
C VAL A 267 9.66 -20.06 0.24
N VAL A 268 8.71 -19.78 1.12
CA VAL A 268 8.89 -18.91 2.29
C VAL A 268 8.85 -19.76 3.55
N ARG A 269 9.76 -19.48 4.49
CA ARG A 269 9.97 -20.33 5.67
C ARG A 269 9.91 -19.55 6.97
N LYS A 270 9.31 -20.15 8.00
CA LYS A 270 9.42 -19.65 9.40
C LYS A 270 10.79 -19.95 10.02
N SER A 271 11.46 -21.00 9.55
CA SER A 271 12.81 -21.37 10.01
C SER A 271 13.91 -20.54 9.36
N LYS A 272 15.17 -20.70 9.81
CA LYS A 272 16.37 -20.14 9.15
C LYS A 272 16.97 -21.04 8.06
N PHE A 273 16.39 -22.22 7.81
CA PHE A 273 16.88 -23.13 6.77
C PHE A 273 16.76 -22.48 5.39
N THR A 274 17.75 -22.69 4.53
CA THR A 274 17.74 -22.23 3.13
C THR A 274 18.04 -23.39 2.18
N ASP A 275 17.34 -23.40 1.05
CA ASP A 275 17.62 -24.19 -0.15
C ASP A 275 17.51 -23.28 -1.39
N ASP A 276 17.69 -23.87 -2.57
CA ASP A 276 17.62 -23.19 -3.88
C ASP A 276 16.28 -22.49 -4.15
N ARG A 277 15.18 -22.98 -3.55
CA ARG A 277 13.81 -22.46 -3.65
C ARG A 277 13.47 -21.37 -2.63
N THR A 278 14.28 -21.24 -1.58
CA THR A 278 13.95 -20.36 -0.46
C THR A 278 14.11 -18.89 -0.86
N ILE A 279 13.04 -18.09 -0.78
CA ILE A 279 13.07 -16.65 -1.06
C ILE A 279 13.18 -15.80 0.22
N ALA A 280 12.59 -16.28 1.32
CA ALA A 280 12.59 -15.58 2.60
C ALA A 280 12.55 -16.57 3.77
N ILE A 281 13.19 -16.19 4.88
CA ILE A 281 13.27 -16.97 6.12
C ILE A 281 12.69 -16.18 7.29
N MET A 282 12.54 -16.83 8.45
CA MET A 282 12.03 -16.18 9.67
C MET A 282 10.67 -15.49 9.46
N ALA A 283 9.82 -16.06 8.60
CA ALA A 283 8.47 -15.58 8.38
C ALA A 283 7.61 -15.72 9.65
N ASP A 284 6.76 -14.73 9.93
CA ASP A 284 5.78 -14.78 11.02
C ASP A 284 4.61 -15.72 10.72
N LYS A 285 4.31 -15.96 9.43
CA LYS A 285 3.26 -16.87 8.95
C LYS A 285 3.79 -17.97 8.01
N ALA A 286 3.16 -19.14 8.08
CA ALA A 286 3.26 -20.24 7.12
C ALA A 286 1.90 -20.48 6.44
N ALA A 287 1.79 -21.53 5.62
CA ALA A 287 0.55 -21.91 4.95
C ALA A 287 -0.62 -22.04 5.94
N VAL A 288 -0.40 -22.75 7.06
CA VAL A 288 -1.43 -22.96 8.10
C VAL A 288 -1.97 -21.68 8.74
N ASP A 289 -1.21 -20.58 8.66
CA ASP A 289 -1.53 -19.31 9.28
C ASP A 289 -2.37 -18.39 8.37
N LEU A 290 -2.57 -18.77 7.10
CA LEU A 290 -3.35 -17.98 6.14
C LEU A 290 -4.85 -18.01 6.44
N ASN A 291 -5.56 -16.94 6.07
CA ASN A 291 -7.00 -16.83 6.19
C ASN A 291 -7.73 -18.03 5.57
N LYS A 292 -8.53 -18.72 6.40
CA LYS A 292 -9.24 -19.94 5.98
C LYS A 292 -10.21 -19.72 4.82
N GLU A 293 -10.85 -18.56 4.72
CA GLU A 293 -11.76 -18.23 3.61
C GLU A 293 -10.99 -17.91 2.33
N MET A 294 -9.78 -17.33 2.44
CA MET A 294 -8.86 -17.21 1.30
C MET A 294 -8.48 -18.61 0.79
N VAL A 295 -8.06 -19.52 1.68
CA VAL A 295 -7.68 -20.90 1.31
C VAL A 295 -8.84 -21.64 0.64
N LYS A 296 -10.06 -21.55 1.18
CA LYS A 296 -11.27 -22.11 0.54
C LYS A 296 -11.53 -21.53 -0.85
N THR A 297 -11.23 -20.25 -1.04
CA THR A 297 -11.40 -19.59 -2.34
C THR A 297 -10.38 -20.11 -3.34
N LEU A 298 -9.11 -20.26 -2.94
CA LEU A 298 -8.05 -20.86 -3.76
C LEU A 298 -8.35 -22.33 -4.11
N ALA A 299 -9.06 -23.06 -3.24
CA ALA A 299 -9.44 -24.45 -3.47
C ALA A 299 -10.63 -24.65 -4.44
N LYS A 300 -11.17 -23.59 -5.07
CA LYS A 300 -12.27 -23.72 -6.03
C LYS A 300 -11.75 -24.24 -7.38
N GLY A 301 -12.01 -25.51 -7.68
CA GLY A 301 -11.34 -26.25 -8.76
C GLY A 301 -11.63 -25.87 -10.22
N LYS A 302 -12.81 -25.32 -10.55
CA LYS A 302 -13.21 -25.11 -11.97
C LYS A 302 -12.80 -23.77 -12.55
N GLU A 303 -12.66 -22.75 -11.71
CA GLU A 303 -12.13 -21.44 -12.08
C GLU A 303 -10.89 -21.25 -11.22
N LYS A 304 -9.72 -21.45 -11.83
CA LYS A 304 -8.41 -21.19 -11.22
C LYS A 304 -8.42 -19.77 -10.66
N THR A 305 -8.61 -19.64 -9.35
CA THR A 305 -8.71 -18.33 -8.70
C THR A 305 -7.33 -17.68 -8.74
N ALA A 306 -7.23 -16.48 -9.31
CA ALA A 306 -5.96 -15.76 -9.35
C ALA A 306 -5.48 -15.40 -7.94
N ILE A 307 -4.19 -15.61 -7.71
CA ILE A 307 -3.47 -15.16 -6.52
C ILE A 307 -2.29 -14.30 -6.97
N ILE A 308 -2.16 -13.12 -6.38
CA ILE A 308 -1.06 -12.20 -6.66
C ILE A 308 -0.24 -12.07 -5.38
N LEU A 309 1.06 -12.31 -5.50
CA LEU A 309 2.03 -12.13 -4.44
C LEU A 309 2.96 -10.97 -4.78
N LYS A 310 3.13 -10.03 -3.85
CA LYS A 310 4.10 -8.94 -3.96
C LYS A 310 5.13 -9.09 -2.85
N PHE A 311 6.40 -9.12 -3.21
CA PHE A 311 7.52 -9.20 -2.29
C PHE A 311 8.23 -7.85 -2.26
N VAL A 312 8.15 -7.16 -1.12
CA VAL A 312 8.89 -5.92 -0.87
C VAL A 312 10.11 -6.24 -0.03
N VAL A 313 11.30 -5.90 -0.52
CA VAL A 313 12.57 -6.08 0.19
C VAL A 313 13.29 -4.74 0.35
N TRP A 314 13.84 -4.49 1.54
CA TRP A 314 14.68 -3.34 1.84
C TRP A 314 15.77 -3.70 2.85
N LYS A 315 16.76 -2.82 2.98
CA LYS A 315 17.82 -2.90 3.99
C LYS A 315 17.58 -1.81 5.01
N GLU A 316 17.65 -2.19 6.29
CA GLU A 316 17.74 -1.25 7.41
C GLU A 316 19.20 -1.07 7.86
#